data_AF-A0A956CAI8-F1
#
_entry.id   AF-A0A956CAI8-F1
#
_cell.length_a   1.000
_cell.length_b   1.000
_cell.length_c   1.000
_cell.angle_alpha   90.00
_cell.angle_beta   90.00
_cell.angle_gamma   90.00
#
_symmetry.space_group_name_H-M   'P 1'
#
loop_
_entity.id
_entity.type
_entity.pdbx_description
1 polymer ?
#
loop_
_entity_poly.entity_id
_entity_poly.type
_entity_poly.pdbx_seq_one_letter_code
_entity_poly.pdbx_strand_id
1 'polypeptide(L)'
;MRRRPLGNTGMKVTELCLGTWGLSGDGYGPVNEAEQDRVIDRARALGIRLFETADSYAHGAMERRLGERLGKDEKVRFVTKVGTDRDAGIPQKCFEPEYLKKAVDASRKRLGRDVLDVVLLHNPSEAAMEKGEATNTLAELAEAGTVRAWGVSAGSVEVAREAIGRGAKVLSIALNVFHGRDLVELRDDVEREEVGLLAHSVLAYGLLAGHWAPGRRFPDGDHRAERWTDEELRRRVRQLDALRPVVGGDVLTLRSGALRWVLSQDVVSSVVLGPRSSLQLDQLVREAGKGPPYLEEDKLSGLEARLEEVGAF
;
A
#
# COMPACT_ATOMS: atom_id res chain seq x y z
N MET A 1 0.46 -14.14 13.15
CA MET A 1 0.09 -12.90 12.43
C MET A 1 -1.05 -12.22 13.18
N ARG A 2 -0.87 -10.98 13.65
CA ARG A 2 -1.95 -10.26 14.36
C ARG A 2 -2.99 -9.75 13.37
N ARG A 3 -4.18 -9.43 13.87
CA ARG A 3 -5.26 -8.83 13.10
C ARG A 3 -5.69 -7.50 13.70
N ARG A 4 -5.97 -6.52 12.85
CA ARG A 4 -6.51 -5.21 13.21
C ARG A 4 -7.87 -5.01 12.52
N PRO A 5 -8.79 -4.22 13.10
CA PRO A 5 -9.98 -3.76 12.39
C PRO A 5 -9.57 -3.03 11.10
N LEU A 6 -10.34 -3.21 10.03
CA LEU A 6 -10.25 -2.34 8.85
C LEU A 6 -11.34 -1.27 8.97
N GLY A 7 -11.10 -0.31 9.85
CA GLY A 7 -12.08 0.71 10.22
C GLY A 7 -13.42 0.10 10.65
N ASN A 8 -14.52 0.77 10.26
CA ASN A 8 -15.91 0.35 10.49
C ASN A 8 -16.48 -0.58 9.41
N THR A 9 -15.64 -1.20 8.56
CA THR A 9 -16.10 -2.16 7.53
C THR A 9 -16.64 -3.48 8.09
N GLY A 10 -16.45 -3.74 9.39
CA GLY A 10 -16.71 -5.03 10.03
C GLY A 10 -15.67 -6.11 9.73
N MET A 11 -14.68 -5.84 8.87
CA MET A 11 -13.58 -6.76 8.57
C MET A 11 -12.43 -6.64 9.57
N LYS A 12 -11.79 -7.78 9.86
CA LYS A 12 -10.48 -7.82 10.54
C LYS A 12 -9.44 -8.36 9.59
N VAL A 13 -8.39 -7.57 9.34
CA VAL A 13 -7.31 -7.88 8.39
C VAL A 13 -6.00 -8.14 9.11
N THR A 14 -5.08 -8.84 8.47
CA THR A 14 -3.72 -9.00 9.01
C THR A 14 -2.99 -7.66 9.04
N GLU A 15 -2.22 -7.41 10.09
CA GLU A 15 -1.44 -6.15 10.21
C GLU A 15 -0.40 -5.97 9.09
N LEU A 16 -0.03 -7.07 8.43
CA LEU A 16 0.78 -7.10 7.22
C LEU A 16 -0.09 -7.54 6.04
N CYS A 17 0.04 -6.83 4.94
CA CYS A 17 -0.60 -7.10 3.65
C CYS A 17 0.48 -7.42 2.61
N LEU A 18 0.23 -8.38 1.72
CA LEU A 18 1.08 -8.56 0.55
C LEU A 18 0.60 -7.64 -0.58
N GLY A 19 1.37 -6.60 -0.90
CA GLY A 19 1.19 -5.77 -2.09
C GLY A 19 1.88 -6.39 -3.31
N THR A 20 1.20 -6.38 -4.45
CA THR A 20 1.62 -7.12 -5.66
C THR A 20 2.27 -6.28 -6.74
N TRP A 21 2.35 -4.95 -6.60
CA TRP A 21 3.00 -4.07 -7.58
C TRP A 21 4.48 -4.43 -7.83
N GLY A 22 5.23 -4.77 -6.77
CA GLY A 22 6.63 -5.20 -6.90
C GLY A 22 6.79 -6.52 -7.67
N LEU A 23 5.76 -7.37 -7.66
CA LEU A 23 5.72 -8.66 -8.35
C LEU A 23 5.26 -8.54 -9.80
N SER A 24 4.47 -7.51 -10.15
CA SER A 24 3.85 -7.39 -11.47
C SER A 24 4.87 -7.25 -12.61
N GLY A 25 6.07 -6.77 -12.30
CA GLY A 25 7.12 -6.54 -13.29
C GLY A 25 7.05 -5.17 -13.97
N ASP A 26 5.95 -4.42 -13.79
CA ASP A 26 5.74 -3.13 -14.47
C ASP A 26 6.63 -2.00 -13.95
N GLY A 27 7.07 -2.08 -12.69
CA GLY A 27 7.69 -0.95 -12.01
C GLY A 27 9.19 -1.09 -11.76
N TYR A 28 9.65 -2.28 -11.37
CA TYR A 28 11.01 -2.49 -10.86
C TYR A 28 11.84 -3.42 -11.78
N GLY A 29 11.31 -3.71 -12.96
CA GLY A 29 11.77 -4.78 -13.85
C GLY A 29 11.12 -6.13 -13.56
N PRO A 30 11.38 -7.14 -14.41
CA PRO A 30 10.64 -8.40 -14.42
C PRO A 30 10.83 -9.22 -13.14
N VAL A 31 9.82 -10.02 -12.81
CA VAL A 31 9.86 -11.09 -11.81
C VAL A 31 9.30 -12.33 -12.51
N ASN A 32 10.03 -13.44 -12.47
CA ASN A 32 9.54 -14.66 -13.12
C ASN A 32 8.29 -15.20 -12.40
N GLU A 33 7.41 -15.86 -13.14
CA GLU A 33 6.11 -16.31 -12.63
C GLU A 33 6.22 -17.30 -11.46
N ALA A 34 7.20 -18.20 -11.51
CA ALA A 34 7.44 -19.15 -10.42
C ALA A 34 7.78 -18.44 -9.10
N GLU A 35 8.52 -17.33 -9.15
CA GLU A 35 8.82 -16.53 -7.96
C GLU A 35 7.60 -15.72 -7.50
N GLN A 36 6.78 -15.20 -8.42
CA GLN A 36 5.49 -14.57 -8.06
C GLN A 36 4.61 -15.55 -7.27
N ASP A 37 4.48 -16.78 -7.77
CA ASP A 37 3.72 -17.85 -7.11
C ASP A 37 4.30 -18.21 -5.73
N ARG A 38 5.62 -18.38 -5.64
CA ARG A 38 6.29 -18.66 -4.36
C ARG A 38 6.04 -17.56 -3.33
N VAL A 39 6.06 -16.29 -3.74
CA VAL A 39 5.79 -15.17 -2.82
C VAL A 39 4.36 -15.21 -2.31
N ILE A 40 3.38 -15.44 -3.19
CA ILE A 40 1.96 -15.52 -2.81
C ILE A 40 1.73 -16.69 -1.83
N ASP A 41 2.26 -17.87 -2.14
CA ASP A 41 2.16 -19.05 -1.28
C ASP A 41 2.86 -18.83 0.05
N ARG A 42 4.05 -18.23 0.02
CA ARG A 42 4.82 -17.95 1.22
C ARG A 42 4.10 -16.95 2.12
N ALA A 43 3.47 -15.92 1.57
CA ALA A 43 2.66 -14.97 2.34
C ALA A 43 1.51 -15.70 3.05
N ARG A 44 0.78 -16.56 2.33
CA ARG A 44 -0.27 -17.39 2.92
C ARG A 44 0.28 -18.30 4.03
N ALA A 45 1.42 -18.96 3.81
CA ALA A 45 2.07 -19.83 4.78
C ALA A 45 2.52 -19.09 6.05
N LEU A 46 3.00 -17.85 5.91
CA LEU A 46 3.37 -16.95 7.03
C LEU A 46 2.16 -16.38 7.79
N GLY A 47 0.94 -16.70 7.35
CA GLY A 47 -0.29 -16.27 8.01
C GLY A 47 -0.86 -14.94 7.51
N ILE A 48 -0.31 -14.34 6.44
CA ILE A 48 -0.89 -13.16 5.79
C ILE A 48 -2.22 -13.55 5.14
N ARG A 49 -3.24 -12.72 5.32
CA ARG A 49 -4.59 -12.95 4.77
C ARG A 49 -5.17 -11.76 4.02
N LEU A 50 -4.48 -10.63 4.00
CA LEU A 50 -4.82 -9.48 3.17
C LEU A 50 -3.84 -9.38 1.99
N PHE A 51 -4.38 -9.22 0.79
CA PHE A 51 -3.60 -9.11 -0.45
C PHE A 51 -4.08 -7.89 -1.21
N GLU A 52 -3.14 -7.02 -1.58
CA GLU A 52 -3.38 -5.78 -2.29
C GLU A 52 -2.87 -5.90 -3.74
N THR A 53 -3.71 -5.49 -4.69
CA THR A 53 -3.47 -5.54 -6.14
C THR A 53 -4.20 -4.41 -6.86
N ALA A 54 -4.05 -4.35 -8.18
CA ALA A 54 -4.85 -3.49 -9.05
C ALA A 54 -5.20 -4.20 -10.36
N ASP A 55 -6.29 -3.74 -10.99
CA ASP A 55 -6.68 -4.13 -12.35
C ASP A 55 -5.56 -3.98 -13.39
N SER A 56 -4.71 -2.98 -13.16
CA SER A 56 -3.67 -2.52 -14.05
C SER A 56 -2.34 -3.24 -13.82
N TYR A 57 -2.13 -3.93 -12.69
CA TYR A 57 -0.88 -4.64 -12.42
C TYR A 57 -0.71 -5.84 -13.35
N ALA A 58 0.28 -5.75 -14.24
CA ALA A 58 0.53 -6.67 -15.34
C ALA A 58 -0.73 -6.93 -16.18
N HIS A 59 -1.49 -5.89 -16.51
CA HIS A 59 -2.74 -6.00 -17.29
C HIS A 59 -3.73 -7.03 -16.69
N GLY A 60 -3.89 -6.97 -15.36
CA GLY A 60 -4.75 -7.85 -14.56
C GLY A 60 -4.17 -9.24 -14.30
N ALA A 61 -2.95 -9.56 -14.74
CA ALA A 61 -2.34 -10.86 -14.49
C ALA A 61 -2.13 -11.13 -13.00
N MET A 62 -1.80 -10.10 -12.21
CA MET A 62 -1.67 -10.28 -10.75
C MET A 62 -3.01 -10.61 -10.08
N GLU A 63 -4.12 -10.00 -10.52
CA GLU A 63 -5.45 -10.38 -10.05
C GLU A 63 -5.80 -11.84 -10.41
N ARG A 64 -5.53 -12.27 -11.66
CA ARG A 64 -5.76 -13.66 -12.10
C ARG A 64 -4.97 -14.64 -11.24
N ARG A 65 -3.67 -14.37 -11.05
CA ARG A 65 -2.78 -15.22 -10.24
C ARG A 65 -3.26 -15.31 -8.79
N LEU A 66 -3.69 -14.19 -8.18
CA LEU A 66 -4.29 -14.22 -6.85
C LEU A 66 -5.60 -15.02 -6.81
N GLY A 67 -6.47 -14.87 -7.81
CA GLY A 67 -7.73 -15.59 -7.90
C GLY A 67 -7.55 -17.11 -8.03
N GLU A 68 -6.64 -17.55 -8.90
CA GLU A 68 -6.32 -18.97 -9.10
C GLU A 68 -5.79 -19.63 -7.82
N ARG A 69 -4.93 -18.92 -7.08
CA ARG A 69 -4.27 -19.48 -5.88
C ARG A 69 -5.10 -19.35 -4.61
N LEU A 70 -5.86 -18.27 -4.48
CA LEU A 70 -6.46 -17.86 -3.20
C LEU A 70 -7.96 -17.53 -3.30
N GLY A 71 -8.54 -17.43 -4.50
CA GLY A 71 -9.92 -16.97 -4.69
C GLY A 71 -10.99 -17.78 -3.95
N LYS A 72 -10.73 -19.09 -3.73
CA LYS A 72 -11.62 -19.98 -2.96
C LYS A 72 -11.37 -19.96 -1.45
N ASP A 73 -10.33 -19.28 -0.96
CA ASP A 73 -10.03 -19.21 0.47
C ASP A 73 -10.86 -18.09 1.11
N GLU A 74 -11.91 -18.45 1.84
CA GLU A 74 -12.79 -17.51 2.55
C GLU A 74 -12.12 -16.79 3.71
N LYS A 75 -10.90 -17.18 4.11
CA LYS A 75 -10.11 -16.46 5.12
C LYS A 75 -9.28 -15.35 4.50
N VAL A 76 -9.14 -15.31 3.18
CA VAL A 76 -8.39 -14.30 2.43
C VAL A 76 -9.30 -13.13 2.07
N ARG A 77 -8.76 -11.92 2.15
CA ARG A 77 -9.39 -10.68 1.70
C ARG A 77 -8.55 -10.03 0.62
N PHE A 78 -9.20 -9.45 -0.39
CA PHE A 78 -8.55 -8.71 -1.46
C PHE A 78 -8.88 -7.23 -1.41
N VAL A 79 -7.85 -6.40 -1.55
CA VAL A 79 -7.99 -4.97 -1.85
C VAL A 79 -7.52 -4.79 -3.28
N THR A 80 -8.43 -4.54 -4.20
CA THR A 80 -8.07 -4.20 -5.58
C THR A 80 -8.27 -2.72 -5.84
N LYS A 81 -7.59 -2.19 -6.86
CA LYS A 81 -7.76 -0.83 -7.35
C LYS A 81 -8.24 -0.82 -8.80
N VAL A 82 -9.06 0.17 -9.13
CA VAL A 82 -9.58 0.40 -10.48
C VAL A 82 -9.39 1.87 -10.89
N GLY A 83 -9.53 2.14 -12.19
CA GLY A 83 -9.46 3.49 -12.75
C GLY A 83 -8.16 3.80 -13.46
N THR A 84 -7.47 2.78 -13.98
CA THR A 84 -6.30 2.94 -14.86
C THR A 84 -6.50 2.10 -16.11
N ASP A 85 -6.91 2.75 -17.21
CA ASP A 85 -7.06 2.12 -18.52
C ASP A 85 -5.68 1.88 -19.14
N ARG A 86 -5.48 0.66 -19.63
CA ARG A 86 -4.26 0.22 -20.31
C ARG A 86 -4.51 -0.25 -21.74
N ASP A 87 -5.76 -0.30 -22.19
CA ASP A 87 -6.11 -0.79 -23.52
C ASP A 87 -5.82 0.28 -24.59
N ALA A 88 -5.78 1.56 -24.21
CA ALA A 88 -5.42 2.69 -25.06
C ALA A 88 -3.90 2.86 -25.31
N GLY A 89 -3.07 1.89 -24.91
CA GLY A 89 -1.61 1.94 -25.04
C GLY A 89 -0.93 2.47 -23.78
N ILE A 90 -0.64 3.78 -23.72
CA ILE A 90 -0.05 4.39 -22.53
C ILE A 90 -1.10 4.35 -21.40
N PRO A 91 -0.79 3.85 -20.20
CA PRO A 91 -1.75 3.82 -19.11
C PRO A 91 -2.30 5.21 -18.78
N GLN A 92 -3.62 5.34 -18.73
CA GLN A 92 -4.32 6.60 -18.45
C GLN A 92 -5.34 6.43 -17.32
N LYS A 93 -5.61 7.53 -16.60
CA LYS A 93 -6.68 7.54 -15.60
C LYS A 93 -8.03 7.63 -16.28
N CYS A 94 -8.94 6.74 -15.92
CA CYS A 94 -10.29 6.66 -16.47
C CYS A 94 -11.26 6.39 -15.31
N PHE A 95 -12.12 7.37 -15.03
CA PHE A 95 -13.01 7.37 -13.86
C PHE A 95 -14.48 7.52 -14.23
N GLU A 96 -14.77 7.42 -15.52
CA GLU A 96 -16.10 7.39 -16.08
C GLU A 96 -16.89 6.20 -15.51
N PRO A 97 -18.16 6.39 -15.11
CA PRO A 97 -18.97 5.37 -14.46
C PRO A 97 -19.00 4.01 -15.20
N GLU A 98 -19.14 4.04 -16.52
CA GLU A 98 -19.18 2.83 -17.35
C GLU A 98 -17.87 2.05 -17.32
N TYR A 99 -16.74 2.76 -17.38
CA TYR A 99 -15.42 2.13 -17.27
C TYR A 99 -15.25 1.48 -15.89
N LEU A 100 -15.58 2.19 -14.82
CA LEU A 100 -15.44 1.67 -13.46
C LEU A 100 -16.30 0.42 -13.23
N LYS A 101 -17.56 0.43 -13.69
CA LYS A 101 -18.46 -0.73 -13.61
C LYS A 101 -17.87 -1.94 -14.37
N LYS A 102 -17.32 -1.72 -15.57
CA LYS A 102 -16.65 -2.77 -16.36
C LYS A 102 -15.37 -3.28 -15.68
N ALA A 103 -14.54 -2.38 -15.13
CA ALA A 103 -13.30 -2.72 -14.45
C ALA A 103 -13.57 -3.57 -13.19
N VAL A 104 -14.56 -3.18 -12.39
CA VAL A 104 -14.98 -3.93 -11.19
C VAL A 104 -15.47 -5.34 -11.55
N ASP A 105 -16.29 -5.48 -12.60
CA ASP A 105 -16.74 -6.80 -13.06
C ASP A 105 -15.59 -7.67 -13.58
N ALA A 106 -14.63 -7.08 -14.30
CA ALA A 106 -13.43 -7.77 -14.74
C ALA A 106 -12.57 -8.25 -13.55
N SER A 107 -12.40 -7.40 -12.53
CA SER A 107 -11.68 -7.77 -11.29
C SER A 107 -12.37 -8.90 -10.53
N ARG A 108 -13.71 -8.93 -10.44
CA ARG A 108 -14.49 -10.05 -9.87
C ARG A 108 -14.14 -11.38 -10.53
N LYS A 109 -14.16 -11.39 -11.87
CA LYS A 109 -13.83 -12.58 -12.68
C LYS A 109 -12.39 -13.02 -12.46
N ARG A 110 -11.42 -12.10 -12.49
CA ARG A 110 -9.99 -12.41 -12.33
C ARG A 110 -9.67 -12.92 -10.93
N LEU A 111 -10.24 -12.31 -9.89
CA LEU A 111 -10.03 -12.73 -8.50
C LEU A 111 -10.88 -13.95 -8.08
N GLY A 112 -11.81 -14.39 -8.94
CA GLY A 112 -12.71 -15.50 -8.64
C GLY A 112 -13.63 -15.19 -7.45
N ARG A 113 -14.19 -13.97 -7.39
CA ARG A 113 -15.05 -13.50 -6.30
C ARG A 113 -16.39 -13.01 -6.83
N ASP A 114 -17.47 -13.51 -6.25
CA ASP A 114 -18.81 -12.97 -6.50
C ASP A 114 -18.99 -11.59 -5.87
N VAL A 115 -18.36 -11.34 -4.73
CA VAL A 115 -18.36 -10.02 -4.07
C VAL A 115 -16.92 -9.66 -3.75
N LEU A 116 -16.44 -8.50 -4.21
CA LEU A 116 -15.10 -8.02 -3.87
C LEU A 116 -15.07 -7.48 -2.44
N ASP A 117 -13.99 -7.73 -1.70
CA ASP A 117 -13.89 -7.26 -0.32
C ASP A 117 -13.68 -5.74 -0.25
N VAL A 118 -12.68 -5.23 -0.97
CA VAL A 118 -12.41 -3.78 -1.06
C VAL A 118 -12.04 -3.39 -2.48
N VAL A 119 -12.67 -2.32 -3.00
CA VAL A 119 -12.28 -1.66 -4.25
C VAL A 119 -11.87 -0.22 -3.96
N LEU A 120 -10.69 0.18 -4.44
CA LEU A 120 -10.18 1.54 -4.32
C LEU A 120 -10.13 2.24 -5.69
N LEU A 121 -10.48 3.53 -5.74
CA LEU A 121 -10.07 4.38 -6.87
C LEU A 121 -8.54 4.54 -6.85
N HIS A 122 -7.88 4.25 -7.96
CA HIS A 122 -6.42 4.24 -8.03
C HIS A 122 -5.86 5.64 -8.29
N ASN A 123 -5.49 6.38 -7.24
CA ASN A 123 -4.91 7.73 -7.31
C ASN A 123 -5.71 8.69 -8.23
N PRO A 124 -7.00 8.95 -7.90
CA PRO A 124 -7.75 10.01 -8.58
C PRO A 124 -7.13 11.38 -8.29
N SER A 125 -7.28 12.31 -9.22
CA SER A 125 -6.97 13.72 -8.98
C SER A 125 -8.08 14.39 -8.18
N GLU A 126 -7.79 15.53 -7.55
CA GLU A 126 -8.81 16.35 -6.87
C GLU A 126 -9.96 16.70 -7.82
N ALA A 127 -9.66 17.14 -9.03
CA ALA A 127 -10.69 17.43 -10.04
C ALA A 127 -11.56 16.20 -10.40
N ALA A 128 -11.02 14.98 -10.34
CA ALA A 128 -11.81 13.76 -10.54
C ALA A 128 -12.71 13.47 -9.32
N MET A 129 -12.23 13.76 -8.11
CA MET A 129 -12.99 13.62 -6.87
C MET A 129 -14.14 14.63 -6.78
N GLU A 130 -13.89 15.89 -7.14
CA GLU A 130 -14.88 16.99 -7.12
C GLU A 130 -16.11 16.68 -7.99
N LYS A 131 -15.91 16.08 -9.17
CA LYS A 131 -16.99 15.66 -10.06
C LYS A 131 -17.95 14.67 -9.40
N GLY A 132 -17.50 13.88 -8.43
CA GLY A 132 -18.31 12.94 -7.66
C GLY A 132 -18.81 11.69 -8.41
N GLU A 133 -18.77 11.65 -9.74
CA GLU A 133 -19.27 10.52 -10.54
C GLU A 133 -18.57 9.19 -10.18
N ALA A 134 -17.25 9.24 -9.96
CA ALA A 134 -16.44 8.07 -9.64
C ALA A 134 -16.75 7.49 -8.26
N THR A 135 -16.88 8.37 -7.26
CA THR A 135 -17.19 7.99 -5.88
C THR A 135 -18.63 7.52 -5.75
N ASN A 136 -19.58 8.20 -6.40
CA ASN A 136 -20.97 7.76 -6.49
C ASN A 136 -21.07 6.36 -7.13
N THR A 137 -20.31 6.10 -8.21
CA THR A 137 -20.30 4.79 -8.86
C THR A 137 -19.82 3.68 -7.92
N LEU A 138 -18.76 3.89 -7.13
CA LEU A 138 -18.30 2.88 -6.18
C LEU A 138 -19.26 2.73 -4.98
N ALA A 139 -19.89 3.82 -4.54
CA ALA A 139 -20.93 3.77 -3.50
C ALA A 139 -22.14 2.95 -3.96
N GLU A 140 -22.66 3.19 -5.17
CA GLU A 140 -23.74 2.39 -5.79
C GLU A 140 -23.37 0.90 -5.85
N LEU A 141 -22.14 0.57 -6.24
CA LEU A 141 -21.67 -0.83 -6.30
C LEU A 141 -21.56 -1.46 -4.91
N ALA A 142 -21.25 -0.67 -3.89
CA ALA A 142 -21.22 -1.14 -2.50
C ALA A 142 -22.64 -1.37 -1.97
N GLU A 143 -23.57 -0.44 -2.21
CA GLU A 143 -24.99 -0.58 -1.85
C GLU A 143 -25.65 -1.77 -2.55
N ALA A 144 -25.32 -2.00 -3.82
CA ALA A 144 -25.77 -3.16 -4.59
C ALA A 144 -25.14 -4.49 -4.13
N GLY A 145 -24.20 -4.46 -3.19
CA GLY A 145 -23.51 -5.65 -2.68
C GLY A 145 -22.52 -6.29 -3.65
N THR A 146 -22.12 -5.58 -4.71
CA THR A 146 -21.07 -6.04 -5.65
C THR A 146 -19.68 -5.92 -5.02
N VAL A 147 -19.51 -4.93 -4.14
CA VAL A 147 -18.30 -4.69 -3.34
C VAL A 147 -18.72 -4.55 -1.87
N ARG A 148 -17.94 -5.10 -0.91
CA ARG A 148 -18.27 -4.96 0.52
C ARG A 148 -17.94 -3.57 1.07
N ALA A 149 -16.82 -2.99 0.63
CA ALA A 149 -16.36 -1.67 1.01
C ALA A 149 -15.63 -0.99 -0.14
N TRP A 150 -15.82 0.32 -0.28
CA TRP A 150 -15.08 1.10 -1.27
C TRP A 150 -14.18 2.13 -0.60
N GLY A 151 -13.23 2.63 -1.37
CA GLY A 151 -12.25 3.58 -0.88
C GLY A 151 -11.43 4.26 -1.96
N VAL A 152 -10.35 4.90 -1.56
CA VAL A 152 -9.42 5.58 -2.46
C VAL A 152 -7.98 5.28 -2.07
N SER A 153 -7.15 5.00 -3.09
CA SER A 153 -5.70 5.14 -2.98
C SER A 153 -5.39 6.61 -3.20
N ALA A 154 -5.20 7.37 -2.13
CA ALA A 154 -5.12 8.82 -2.18
C ALA A 154 -3.68 9.29 -2.43
N GLY A 155 -3.54 10.24 -3.35
CA GLY A 155 -2.26 10.88 -3.65
C GLY A 155 -2.01 12.17 -2.87
N SER A 156 -3.02 12.69 -2.15
CA SER A 156 -2.97 13.90 -1.33
C SER A 156 -3.96 13.84 -0.18
N VAL A 157 -3.79 14.73 0.81
CA VAL A 157 -4.68 14.89 1.97
C VAL A 157 -6.08 15.32 1.51
N GLU A 158 -6.16 16.20 0.52
CA GLU A 158 -7.39 16.73 -0.06
C GLU A 158 -8.24 15.61 -0.67
N VAL A 159 -7.62 14.74 -1.48
CA VAL A 159 -8.29 13.57 -2.07
C VAL A 159 -8.78 12.61 -0.97
N ALA A 160 -7.98 12.40 0.08
CA ALA A 160 -8.37 11.55 1.19
C ALA A 160 -9.57 12.12 1.96
N ARG A 161 -9.55 13.40 2.34
CA ARG A 161 -10.66 14.07 3.04
C ARG A 161 -11.94 14.07 2.22
N GLU A 162 -11.83 14.37 0.92
CA GLU A 162 -12.97 14.34 0.02
C GLU A 162 -13.58 12.93 -0.09
N ALA A 163 -12.73 11.89 -0.14
CA ALA A 163 -13.20 10.51 -0.12
C ALA A 163 -13.94 10.16 1.19
N ILE A 164 -13.37 10.55 2.34
CA ILE A 164 -13.97 10.35 3.67
C ILE A 164 -15.34 11.04 3.73
N GLY A 165 -15.43 12.31 3.35
CA GLY A 165 -16.68 13.09 3.36
C GLY A 165 -17.77 12.51 2.47
N ARG A 166 -17.39 11.72 1.47
CA ARG A 166 -18.32 10.98 0.58
C ARG A 166 -18.65 9.56 1.04
N GLY A 167 -18.12 9.14 2.20
CA GLY A 167 -18.43 7.84 2.80
C GLY A 167 -17.47 6.70 2.44
N ALA A 168 -16.26 7.00 1.96
CA ALA A 168 -15.22 6.00 1.77
C ALA A 168 -14.95 5.27 3.10
N LYS A 169 -14.85 3.93 3.04
CA LYS A 169 -14.62 3.08 4.21
C LYS A 169 -13.16 2.67 4.38
N VAL A 170 -12.37 2.81 3.33
CA VAL A 170 -10.95 2.44 3.30
C VAL A 170 -10.14 3.51 2.58
N LEU A 171 -8.99 3.87 3.13
CA LEU A 171 -7.97 4.66 2.46
C LEU A 171 -6.69 3.85 2.30
N SER A 172 -5.98 4.11 1.21
CA SER A 172 -4.62 3.67 0.98
C SER A 172 -3.76 4.90 0.74
N ILE A 173 -2.77 5.14 1.59
CA ILE A 173 -1.88 6.31 1.48
C ILE A 173 -0.42 5.88 1.48
N ALA A 174 0.43 6.69 0.84
CA ALA A 174 1.86 6.57 1.03
C ALA A 174 2.18 6.97 2.47
N LEU A 175 2.82 6.07 3.22
CA LEU A 175 3.22 6.35 4.60
C LEU A 175 4.54 5.66 4.88
N ASN A 176 5.54 6.48 5.20
CA ASN A 176 6.85 6.04 5.63
C ASN A 176 7.50 7.14 6.45
N VAL A 177 8.64 6.86 7.07
CA VAL A 177 9.34 7.85 7.93
C VAL A 177 9.68 9.15 7.22
N PHE A 178 9.82 9.18 5.88
CA PHE A 178 10.07 10.41 5.11
C PHE A 178 8.81 11.07 4.56
N HIS A 179 7.64 10.51 4.86
CA HIS A 179 6.34 10.92 4.35
C HIS A 179 5.29 10.61 5.42
N GLY A 180 5.44 11.25 6.59
CA GLY A 180 4.56 11.07 7.74
C GLY A 180 3.46 12.13 7.87
N ARG A 181 3.69 13.30 7.28
CA ARG A 181 2.84 14.50 7.45
C ARG A 181 1.38 14.29 7.03
N ASP A 182 1.13 13.62 5.91
CA ASP A 182 -0.23 13.32 5.45
C ASP A 182 -1.04 12.57 6.51
N LEU A 183 -0.40 11.64 7.25
CA LEU A 183 -1.07 10.93 8.33
C LEU A 183 -1.38 11.86 9.51
N VAL A 184 -0.45 12.75 9.87
CA VAL A 184 -0.67 13.73 10.94
C VAL A 184 -1.89 14.59 10.63
N GLU A 185 -2.03 15.04 9.39
CA GLU A 185 -3.15 15.88 8.96
C GLU A 185 -4.48 15.12 8.84
N LEU A 186 -4.43 13.82 8.53
CA LEU A 186 -5.61 12.97 8.34
C LEU A 186 -6.04 12.21 9.60
N ARG A 187 -5.22 12.17 10.65
CA ARG A 187 -5.44 11.32 11.83
C ARG A 187 -6.83 11.50 12.42
N ASP A 188 -7.20 12.73 12.74
CA ASP A 188 -8.49 13.05 13.37
C ASP A 188 -9.67 12.68 12.47
N ASP A 189 -9.53 12.83 11.16
CA ASP A 189 -10.56 12.46 10.18
C ASP A 189 -10.72 10.93 10.09
N VAL A 190 -9.60 10.20 10.07
CA VAL A 190 -9.59 8.73 10.02
C VAL A 190 -10.15 8.12 11.30
N GLU A 191 -9.79 8.67 12.47
CA GLU A 191 -10.29 8.20 13.77
C GLU A 191 -11.78 8.50 13.95
N ARG A 192 -12.20 9.74 13.66
CA ARG A 192 -13.60 10.17 13.83
C ARG A 192 -14.57 9.39 12.95
N GLU A 193 -14.20 9.14 11.70
CA GLU A 193 -15.05 8.44 10.73
C GLU A 193 -14.80 6.92 10.71
N GLU A 194 -13.88 6.45 11.57
CA GLU A 194 -13.45 5.06 11.72
C GLU A 194 -13.07 4.41 10.38
N VAL A 195 -12.24 5.10 9.59
CA VAL A 195 -11.85 4.66 8.24
C VAL A 195 -10.69 3.67 8.32
N GLY A 196 -10.76 2.58 7.56
CA GLY A 196 -9.66 1.61 7.50
C GLY A 196 -8.46 2.17 6.73
N LEU A 197 -7.26 2.12 7.29
CA LEU A 197 -6.07 2.70 6.67
C LEU A 197 -5.05 1.64 6.25
N LEU A 198 -4.70 1.65 4.96
CA LEU A 198 -3.63 0.85 4.37
C LEU A 198 -2.41 1.74 4.10
N ALA A 199 -1.28 1.40 4.70
CA ALA A 199 -0.03 2.12 4.51
C ALA A 199 0.82 1.45 3.43
N HIS A 200 1.07 2.12 2.31
CA HIS A 200 1.98 1.64 1.26
C HIS A 200 3.21 2.53 1.12
N SER A 201 4.15 2.13 0.25
CA SER A 201 5.43 2.82 0.07
C SER A 201 6.27 2.90 1.37
N VAL A 202 6.06 1.96 2.29
CA VAL A 202 6.64 1.92 3.66
C VAL A 202 8.16 2.00 3.70
N LEU A 203 8.82 1.50 2.66
CA LEU A 203 10.29 1.53 2.53
C LEU A 203 10.80 2.57 1.53
N ALA A 204 9.96 3.54 1.13
CA ALA A 204 10.25 4.55 0.11
C ALA A 204 10.92 3.91 -1.13
N TYR A 205 10.25 2.91 -1.72
CA TYR A 205 10.71 2.18 -2.92
C TYR A 205 12.05 1.43 -2.76
N GLY A 206 12.46 1.17 -1.51
CA GLY A 206 13.67 0.46 -1.12
C GLY A 206 14.76 1.36 -0.52
N LEU A 207 14.60 2.68 -0.58
CA LEU A 207 15.56 3.64 -0.02
C LEU A 207 15.78 3.42 1.48
N LEU A 208 14.70 3.25 2.25
CA LEU A 208 14.74 3.09 3.71
C LEU A 208 15.31 1.74 4.17
N ALA A 209 15.61 0.83 3.23
CA ALA A 209 16.37 -0.36 3.54
C ALA A 209 17.86 -0.08 3.80
N GLY A 210 18.35 1.12 3.49
CA GLY A 210 19.64 1.61 3.97
C GLY A 210 20.86 1.18 3.15
N HIS A 211 20.67 0.53 2.00
CA HIS A 211 21.74 -0.09 1.23
C HIS A 211 22.08 0.64 -0.09
N TRP A 212 21.58 1.86 -0.28
CA TRP A 212 21.79 2.63 -1.50
C TRP A 212 23.00 3.56 -1.35
N ALA A 213 23.88 3.56 -2.35
CA ALA A 213 24.90 4.59 -2.47
C ALA A 213 24.28 5.90 -2.98
N PRO A 214 24.81 7.09 -2.62
CA PRO A 214 24.26 8.38 -3.06
C PRO A 214 24.16 8.55 -4.58
N GLY A 215 25.00 7.88 -5.36
CA GLY A 215 24.99 7.91 -6.83
C GLY A 215 24.30 6.71 -7.49
N ARG A 216 23.39 6.03 -6.78
CA ARG A 216 22.73 4.83 -7.32
C ARG A 216 22.07 5.13 -8.67
N ARG A 217 22.19 4.18 -9.58
CA ARG A 217 21.48 4.13 -10.87
C ARG A 217 20.50 2.97 -10.86
N PHE A 218 19.44 3.10 -11.64
CA PHE A 218 18.42 2.08 -11.81
C PHE A 218 18.45 1.57 -13.25
N PRO A 219 18.08 0.29 -13.49
CA PRO A 219 17.94 -0.23 -14.84
C PRO A 219 16.91 0.55 -15.66
N ASP A 220 17.03 0.50 -16.98
CA ASP A 220 16.04 1.08 -17.89
C ASP A 220 14.64 0.50 -17.61
N GLY A 221 13.63 1.35 -17.62
CA GLY A 221 12.24 1.00 -17.31
C GLY A 221 11.92 0.83 -15.81
N ASP A 222 12.89 1.00 -14.91
CA ASP A 222 12.62 1.07 -13.47
C ASP A 222 12.06 2.46 -13.10
N HIS A 223 10.85 2.50 -12.54
CA HIS A 223 10.16 3.77 -12.21
C HIS A 223 10.97 4.67 -11.27
N ARG A 224 11.91 4.11 -10.50
CA ARG A 224 12.75 4.87 -9.57
C ARG A 224 13.76 5.78 -10.28
N ALA A 225 14.06 5.53 -11.55
CA ALA A 225 14.93 6.38 -12.35
C ALA A 225 14.38 7.82 -12.50
N GLU A 226 13.05 7.98 -12.47
CA GLU A 226 12.37 9.26 -12.67
C GLU A 226 11.86 9.87 -11.36
N ARG A 227 12.05 9.20 -10.21
CA ARG A 227 11.50 9.65 -8.92
C ARG A 227 12.25 10.78 -8.26
N TRP A 228 13.55 10.82 -8.48
CA TRP A 228 14.45 11.75 -7.83
C TRP A 228 15.47 12.24 -8.83
N THR A 229 15.73 13.54 -8.79
CA THR A 229 16.97 14.06 -9.34
C THR A 229 18.18 13.47 -8.60
N ASP A 230 19.35 13.49 -9.23
CA ASP A 230 20.59 13.02 -8.60
C ASP A 230 20.88 13.73 -7.27
N GLU A 231 20.59 15.03 -7.19
CA GLU A 231 20.79 15.81 -5.97
C GLU A 231 19.82 15.38 -4.86
N GLU A 232 18.55 15.19 -5.19
CA GLU A 232 17.54 14.74 -4.24
C GLU A 232 17.87 13.34 -3.71
N LEU A 233 18.26 12.41 -4.58
CA LEU A 233 18.63 11.06 -4.15
C LEU A 233 19.81 11.09 -3.18
N ARG A 234 20.86 11.88 -3.48
CA ARG A 234 22.01 12.07 -2.58
C ARG A 234 21.59 12.64 -1.24
N ARG A 235 20.69 13.64 -1.24
CA ARG A 235 20.13 14.25 -0.03
C ARG A 235 19.36 13.21 0.80
N ARG A 236 18.46 12.46 0.16
CA ARG A 236 17.66 11.41 0.81
C ARG A 236 18.51 10.29 1.40
N VAL A 237 19.58 9.87 0.71
CA VAL A 237 20.52 8.87 1.25
C VAL A 237 21.24 9.39 2.50
N ARG A 238 21.65 10.68 2.54
CA ARG A 238 22.24 11.27 3.76
C ARG A 238 21.25 11.35 4.92
N GLN A 239 19.97 11.64 4.63
CA GLN A 239 18.93 11.71 5.66
C GLN A 239 18.66 10.37 6.37
N LEU A 240 19.12 9.23 5.82
CA LEU A 240 19.02 7.93 6.49
C LEU A 240 19.78 7.88 7.82
N ASP A 241 20.78 8.74 8.02
CA ASP A 241 21.54 8.80 9.27
C ASP A 241 20.66 9.17 10.47
N ALA A 242 19.59 9.94 10.26
CA ALA A 242 18.60 10.29 11.29
C ALA A 242 17.83 9.07 11.84
N LEU A 243 17.76 7.97 11.08
CA LEU A 243 17.11 6.72 11.50
C LEU A 243 18.03 5.80 12.28
N ARG A 244 19.36 5.97 12.19
CA ARG A 244 20.32 5.05 12.85
C ARG A 244 20.08 4.86 14.35
N PRO A 245 19.71 5.89 15.14
CA PRO A 245 19.41 5.70 16.57
C PRO A 245 18.23 4.77 16.87
N VAL A 246 17.34 4.52 15.89
CA VAL A 246 16.24 3.56 16.05
C VAL A 246 16.76 2.12 16.11
N VAL A 247 17.90 1.86 15.46
CA VAL A 247 18.55 0.54 15.45
C VAL A 247 19.20 0.26 16.81
N GLY A 248 18.89 -0.90 17.38
CA GLY A 248 19.35 -1.34 18.70
C GLY A 248 18.31 -2.21 19.39
N GLY A 249 18.76 -3.08 20.30
CA GLY A 249 17.90 -4.12 20.89
C GLY A 249 17.37 -5.06 19.81
N ASP A 250 16.05 -5.24 19.76
CA ASP A 250 15.38 -6.14 18.80
C ASP A 250 15.14 -5.51 17.41
N VAL A 251 15.55 -4.26 17.19
CA VAL A 251 15.50 -3.58 15.90
C VAL A 251 16.88 -3.63 15.27
N LEU A 252 17.09 -4.55 14.33
CA LEU A 252 18.43 -4.89 13.84
C LEU A 252 18.86 -4.12 12.58
N THR A 253 17.93 -3.51 11.85
CA THR A 253 18.20 -2.86 10.56
C THR A 253 17.39 -1.58 10.40
N LEU A 254 17.85 -0.66 9.54
CA LEU A 254 17.07 0.53 9.14
C LEU A 254 15.73 0.14 8.52
N ARG A 255 15.71 -0.93 7.72
CA ARG A 255 14.48 -1.52 7.15
C ARG A 255 13.48 -1.92 8.24
N SER A 256 13.96 -2.59 9.29
CA SER A 256 13.15 -2.97 10.45
C SER A 256 12.64 -1.74 11.18
N GLY A 257 13.50 -0.75 11.45
CA GLY A 257 13.10 0.51 12.08
C GLY A 257 12.00 1.25 11.30
N ALA A 258 12.17 1.43 9.99
CA ALA A 258 11.20 2.10 9.13
C ALA A 258 9.86 1.35 9.07
N LEU A 259 9.89 0.01 8.91
CA LEU A 259 8.69 -0.82 8.91
C LEU A 259 7.95 -0.74 10.26
N ARG A 260 8.69 -0.82 11.37
CA ARG A 260 8.12 -0.79 12.71
C ARG A 260 7.59 0.59 13.11
N TRP A 261 8.16 1.69 12.59
CA TRP A 261 7.59 3.02 12.77
C TRP A 261 6.18 3.11 12.17
N VAL A 262 5.97 2.61 10.95
CA VAL A 262 4.62 2.57 10.34
C VAL A 262 3.68 1.65 11.13
N LEU A 263 4.15 0.48 11.58
CA LEU A 263 3.34 -0.43 12.41
C LEU A 263 2.96 0.16 13.77
N SER A 264 3.75 1.11 14.28
CA SER A 264 3.49 1.81 15.54
C SER A 264 2.39 2.86 15.42
N GLN A 265 2.01 3.25 14.20
CA GLN A 265 0.83 4.08 13.97
C GLN A 265 -0.42 3.21 14.21
N ASP A 266 -1.12 3.52 15.30
CA ASP A 266 -2.30 2.79 15.78
C ASP A 266 -3.49 2.83 14.81
N VAL A 267 -3.67 3.97 14.13
CA VAL A 267 -4.68 4.17 13.07
C VAL A 267 -4.44 3.32 11.82
N VAL A 268 -3.24 2.77 11.62
CA VAL A 268 -2.93 1.92 10.47
C VAL A 268 -3.52 0.52 10.67
N SER A 269 -4.48 0.14 9.83
CA SER A 269 -5.09 -1.20 9.82
C SER A 269 -4.15 -2.26 9.25
N SER A 270 -3.40 -1.93 8.19
CA SER A 270 -2.44 -2.87 7.60
C SER A 270 -1.30 -2.17 6.85
N VAL A 271 -0.12 -2.74 6.96
CA VAL A 271 1.10 -2.30 6.27
C VAL A 271 1.32 -3.14 5.01
N VAL A 272 1.33 -2.49 3.85
CA VAL A 272 1.49 -3.12 2.54
C VAL A 272 2.98 -3.39 2.27
N LEU A 273 3.36 -4.66 2.31
CA LEU A 273 4.69 -5.15 1.99
C LEU A 273 4.82 -5.36 0.48
N GLY A 274 5.90 -4.86 -0.12
CA GLY A 274 6.20 -5.05 -1.54
C GLY A 274 7.47 -5.89 -1.81
N PRO A 275 7.53 -7.17 -1.39
CA PRO A 275 8.67 -8.02 -1.71
C PRO A 275 8.68 -8.37 -3.20
N ARG A 276 9.88 -8.64 -3.73
CA ARG A 276 10.09 -9.19 -5.08
C ARG A 276 10.57 -10.64 -5.08
N SER A 277 10.79 -11.21 -3.90
CA SER A 277 11.13 -12.62 -3.72
C SER A 277 10.63 -13.13 -2.37
N SER A 278 10.49 -14.45 -2.27
CA SER A 278 10.09 -15.15 -1.05
C SER A 278 11.05 -14.86 0.11
N LEU A 279 12.36 -14.76 -0.18
CA LEU A 279 13.38 -14.36 0.80
C LEU A 279 13.15 -12.93 1.33
N GLN A 280 12.83 -11.98 0.47
CA GLN A 280 12.52 -10.61 0.91
C GLN A 280 11.27 -10.58 1.78
N LEU A 281 10.24 -11.36 1.42
CA LEU A 281 9.04 -11.48 2.24
C LEU A 281 9.35 -12.04 3.63
N ASP A 282 10.15 -13.10 3.73
CA ASP A 282 10.58 -13.67 5.02
C ASP A 282 11.33 -12.66 5.88
N GLN A 283 12.22 -11.87 5.26
CA GLN A 283 12.94 -10.80 5.94
C GLN A 283 11.98 -9.74 6.48
N LEU A 284 11.05 -9.25 5.65
CA LEU A 284 10.08 -8.23 6.05
C LEU A 284 9.18 -8.69 7.19
N VAL A 285 8.64 -9.92 7.10
CA VAL A 285 7.76 -10.47 8.15
C VAL A 285 8.52 -10.68 9.46
N ARG A 286 9.78 -11.14 9.41
CA ARG A 286 10.62 -11.27 10.61
C ARG A 286 10.96 -9.91 11.21
N GLU A 287 11.30 -8.94 10.36
CA GLU A 287 11.71 -7.59 10.78
C GLU A 287 10.56 -6.74 11.30
N ALA A 288 9.31 -7.07 10.96
CA ALA A 288 8.12 -6.48 11.56
C ALA A 288 8.04 -6.71 13.08
N GLY A 289 8.72 -7.73 13.61
CA GLY A 289 8.73 -8.06 15.04
C GLY A 289 7.57 -8.97 15.46
N LYS A 290 7.41 -9.16 16.77
CA LYS A 290 6.44 -10.09 17.37
C LYS A 290 5.11 -9.42 17.80
N GLY A 291 5.02 -8.10 17.70
CA GLY A 291 3.88 -7.28 18.12
C GLY A 291 4.33 -5.98 18.79
N PRO A 292 3.38 -5.12 19.21
CA PRO A 292 3.63 -3.90 19.94
C PRO A 292 4.20 -4.18 21.35
N PRO A 293 4.98 -3.23 21.89
CA PRO A 293 5.48 -2.05 21.19
C PRO A 293 6.43 -2.45 20.03
N TYR A 294 6.21 -1.88 18.83
CA TYR A 294 7.06 -2.22 17.67
C TYR A 294 8.36 -1.42 17.74
N LEU A 295 8.26 -0.17 18.20
CA LEU A 295 9.36 0.67 18.65
C LEU A 295 9.06 1.15 20.06
N GLU A 296 10.11 1.33 20.85
CA GLU A 296 10.03 1.98 22.16
C GLU A 296 9.60 3.45 21.99
N GLU A 297 8.89 3.99 22.98
CA GLU A 297 8.31 5.34 22.92
C GLU A 297 9.38 6.42 22.76
N ASP A 298 10.51 6.29 23.46
CA ASP A 298 11.67 7.19 23.35
C ASP A 298 12.25 7.23 21.92
N LYS A 299 12.27 6.07 21.24
CA LYS A 299 12.72 5.95 19.86
C LYS A 299 11.73 6.58 18.88
N LEU A 300 10.43 6.44 19.12
CA LEU A 300 9.38 7.06 18.29
C LEU A 300 9.43 8.58 18.40
N SER A 301 9.32 9.12 19.62
CA SER A 301 9.28 10.56 19.89
C SER A 301 10.55 11.27 19.40
N GLY A 302 11.72 10.63 19.56
CA GLY A 302 12.98 11.21 19.09
C GLY A 302 13.18 11.11 17.58
N LEU A 303 12.48 10.22 16.86
CA LEU A 303 12.69 10.02 15.43
C LEU A 303 12.12 11.18 14.61
N GLU A 304 10.91 11.62 14.92
CA GLU A 304 10.24 12.70 14.17
C GLU A 304 11.02 14.00 14.28
N ALA A 305 11.42 14.41 15.49
CA ALA A 305 12.27 15.58 15.70
C ALA A 305 13.59 15.52 14.90
N ARG A 306 14.29 14.38 14.90
CA ARG A 306 15.52 14.20 14.11
C ARG A 306 15.27 14.29 12.60
N LEU A 307 14.12 13.83 12.14
CA LEU A 307 13.74 13.89 10.73
C LEU A 307 13.39 15.33 10.32
N GLU A 308 12.70 16.08 11.17
CA GLU A 308 12.42 17.50 10.95
C GLU A 308 13.72 18.32 10.87
N GLU A 309 14.66 18.10 11.79
CA GLU A 309 15.97 18.77 11.80
C GLU A 309 16.75 18.62 10.49
N VAL A 310 16.62 17.47 9.83
CA VAL A 310 17.29 17.19 8.55
C VAL A 310 16.41 17.44 7.33
N GLY A 311 15.20 18.00 7.50
CA GLY A 311 14.25 18.29 6.43
C GLY A 311 13.73 17.03 5.72
N ALA A 312 13.46 15.98 6.49
CA ALA A 312 13.05 14.67 6.01
C ALA A 312 11.65 14.25 6.45
N PHE A 313 10.89 15.06 7.19
CA PHE A 313 9.55 14.72 7.71
C PHE A 313 8.39 15.43 7.00
#